data_AF-A0A151AUF3-F1
#
_entry.id   AF-A0A151AUF3-F1
#
_cell.length_a   1.000
_cell.length_b   1.000
_cell.length_c   1.000
_cell.angle_alpha   90.00
_cell.angle_beta   90.00
_cell.angle_gamma   90.00
#
_symmetry.space_group_name_H-M   'P 1'
#
loop_
_entity.id
_entity.type
_entity.pdbx_description
1 polymer ?
#
loop_
_entity_poly.entity_id
_entity_poly.type
_entity_poly.pdbx_seq_one_letter_code
_entity_poly.pdbx_strand_id
1 'polypeptide(L)'
;MANPNNKASKLLQYVKNSLNLSDNEANKLEKRLWLFASCIRQPRKDDRSCNKTPFFNRWDINNQTSYLTPEDPRYATEEECQRVYETLLAMLLEAYGISIPPDSDIKIVEETLGRSFKPHSLICVHTGKMISGDDIKRALSYTTQRLGNYEIPTSYRVELNAGGRHEHTNVGWMKPLHIIYTLRNILRSHLRRAGVPSNAIKNALDKIQVKAYCTDKVTMPPYFSNRDVRWATWPSSNQYASHYECAMIELELLAELYEFAGAPLLPDKIKSQIIEARRRTFLSHPRRCFVTGRVLNFIDYVQAAINTQGGRSAYHVGHITPLTRGGRHTWENIAWQSDDGNRIQGNDTVQEIEVKLVDAVMYHLRRDMEKEKPSREFYEKVEMLWSLLNDIREYQGKPRFQW
;
A
#
# COMPACT_ATOMS: atom_id res chain seq x y z
N MET A 1 -5.35 -24.27 15.25
CA MET A 1 -5.23 -23.77 16.62
C MET A 1 -3.90 -24.27 17.16
N ALA A 2 -3.04 -23.38 17.62
CA ALA A 2 -1.69 -23.74 18.03
C ALA A 2 -1.69 -24.65 19.27
N ASN A 3 -0.76 -25.60 19.32
CA ASN A 3 -0.51 -26.40 20.52
C ASN A 3 -0.11 -25.43 21.67
N PRO A 4 -0.78 -25.46 22.84
CA PRO A 4 -0.43 -24.57 23.97
C PRO A 4 0.99 -24.80 24.52
N ASN A 5 1.62 -25.93 24.19
CA ASN A 5 3.03 -26.20 24.51
C ASN A 5 4.01 -25.62 23.47
N ASN A 6 3.54 -24.98 22.40
CA ASN A 6 4.41 -24.32 21.42
C ASN A 6 4.96 -23.01 22.01
N LYS A 7 6.28 -22.82 21.87
CA LYS A 7 7.05 -21.61 22.18
C LYS A 7 6.33 -20.31 21.79
N ALA A 8 5.75 -20.23 20.58
CA ALA A 8 4.96 -19.08 20.14
C ALA A 8 3.75 -18.76 21.02
N SER A 9 3.00 -19.77 21.47
CA SER A 9 1.81 -19.61 22.30
C SER A 9 2.18 -19.00 23.65
N LYS A 10 3.29 -19.46 24.24
CA LYS A 10 3.84 -18.89 25.48
C LYS A 10 4.28 -17.44 25.29
N LEU A 11 5.02 -17.13 24.22
CA LEU A 11 5.44 -15.76 23.90
C LEU A 11 4.26 -14.82 23.68
N LEU A 12 3.24 -15.27 22.93
CA LEU A 12 2.03 -14.48 22.70
C LEU A 12 1.26 -14.22 24.00
N GLN A 13 1.11 -15.24 24.85
CA GLN A 13 0.45 -15.08 26.15
C GLN A 13 1.23 -14.13 27.07
N TYR A 14 2.55 -14.18 27.02
CA TYR A 14 3.42 -13.24 27.74
C TYR A 14 3.25 -11.81 27.21
N VAL A 15 3.35 -11.60 25.89
CA VAL A 15 3.05 -10.30 25.24
C VAL A 15 1.68 -9.78 25.64
N LYS A 16 0.63 -10.62 25.55
CA LYS A 16 -0.73 -10.25 25.94
C LYS A 16 -0.79 -9.71 27.37
N ASN A 17 -0.20 -10.44 28.32
CA ASN A 17 -0.19 -10.05 29.73
C ASN A 17 0.61 -8.77 29.95
N SER A 18 1.83 -8.68 29.42
CA SER A 18 2.71 -7.52 29.63
C SER A 18 2.19 -6.25 28.96
N LEU A 19 1.41 -6.39 27.89
CA LEU A 19 0.81 -5.28 27.16
C LEU A 19 -0.62 -4.95 27.60
N ASN A 20 -1.19 -5.70 28.56
CA ASN A 20 -2.59 -5.60 28.96
C ASN A 20 -3.56 -5.66 27.77
N LEU A 21 -3.28 -6.51 26.78
CA LEU A 21 -4.17 -6.68 25.63
C LEU A 21 -5.40 -7.49 26.03
N SER A 22 -6.58 -7.07 25.57
CA SER A 22 -7.76 -7.93 25.61
C SER A 22 -7.58 -9.16 24.71
N ASP A 23 -8.35 -10.23 24.94
CA ASP A 23 -8.32 -11.44 24.11
C ASP A 23 -8.51 -11.14 22.63
N ASN A 24 -9.43 -10.23 22.32
CA ASN A 24 -9.70 -9.81 20.95
C ASN A 24 -8.50 -9.09 20.31
N GLU A 25 -7.76 -8.28 21.08
CA GLU A 25 -6.57 -7.59 20.58
C GLU A 25 -5.40 -8.56 20.39
N ALA A 26 -5.19 -9.47 21.33
CA ALA A 26 -4.18 -10.52 21.23
C ALA A 26 -4.42 -11.43 20.01
N ASN A 27 -5.66 -11.89 19.81
CA ASN A 27 -6.04 -12.72 18.66
C ASN A 27 -5.84 -11.99 17.32
N LYS A 28 -6.10 -10.67 17.27
CA LYS A 28 -5.86 -9.86 16.08
C LYS A 28 -4.37 -9.67 15.80
N LEU A 29 -3.57 -9.45 16.84
CA LEU A 29 -2.12 -9.35 16.75
C LEU A 29 -1.53 -10.67 16.23
N GLU A 30 -1.90 -11.80 16.85
CA GLU A 30 -1.50 -13.14 16.43
C GLU A 30 -1.82 -13.38 14.95
N LYS A 31 -3.07 -13.16 14.55
CA LYS A 31 -3.50 -13.38 13.16
C LYS A 31 -2.70 -12.56 12.15
N ARG A 32 -2.32 -11.33 12.49
CA ARG A 32 -1.57 -10.42 11.60
C ARG A 32 -0.08 -10.74 11.54
N LEU A 33 0.54 -10.98 12.69
CA LEU A 33 1.92 -11.45 12.75
C LEU A 33 2.05 -12.77 11.98
N TRP A 34 1.11 -13.69 12.20
CA TRP A 34 1.09 -14.97 11.50
C TRP A 34 0.84 -14.79 10.01
N LEU A 35 -0.04 -13.86 9.60
CA LEU A 35 -0.23 -13.55 8.18
C LEU A 35 1.11 -13.12 7.56
N PHE A 36 1.84 -12.18 8.17
CA PHE A 36 3.14 -11.75 7.66
C PHE A 36 4.15 -12.91 7.62
N ALA A 37 4.24 -13.69 8.69
CA ALA A 37 5.19 -14.78 8.83
C ALA A 37 4.91 -15.98 7.91
N SER A 38 3.64 -16.27 7.61
CA SER A 38 3.25 -17.45 6.83
C SER A 38 2.88 -17.16 5.38
N CYS A 39 2.74 -15.89 4.99
CA CYS A 39 2.29 -15.46 3.66
C CYS A 39 3.14 -15.99 2.50
N ILE A 40 4.36 -16.45 2.78
CA ILE A 40 5.32 -16.88 1.77
C ILE A 40 5.95 -18.25 2.07
N ARG A 41 5.30 -19.02 2.95
CA ARG A 41 5.64 -20.41 3.22
C ARG A 41 5.48 -21.26 1.96
N GLN A 42 6.41 -22.19 1.72
CA GLN A 42 6.21 -23.20 0.67
C GLN A 42 4.98 -24.08 0.99
N PRO A 43 4.05 -24.25 0.05
CA PRO A 43 2.96 -25.20 0.21
C PRO A 43 3.48 -26.64 0.40
N ARG A 44 3.02 -27.34 1.45
CA ARG A 44 3.36 -28.76 1.67
C ARG A 44 2.62 -29.63 0.64
N LYS A 45 3.30 -30.68 0.13
CA LYS A 45 2.73 -31.64 -0.86
C LYS A 45 1.47 -32.36 -0.34
N ASP A 46 1.33 -32.53 0.96
CA ASP A 46 0.28 -33.30 1.64
C ASP A 46 -0.76 -32.43 2.36
N ASP A 47 -0.54 -31.12 2.42
CA ASP A 47 -1.40 -30.21 3.19
C ASP A 47 -2.66 -29.85 2.39
N ARG A 48 -3.64 -30.75 2.42
CA ARG A 48 -4.98 -30.52 1.83
C ARG A 48 -5.72 -29.32 2.45
N SER A 49 -5.24 -28.75 3.56
CA SER A 49 -5.83 -27.57 4.18
C SER A 49 -5.41 -26.27 3.50
N CYS A 50 -4.20 -26.23 2.92
CA CYS A 50 -3.75 -25.07 2.16
C CYS A 50 -4.36 -24.99 0.74
N ASN A 51 -4.89 -26.09 0.17
CA ASN A 51 -5.80 -26.11 -1.00
C ASN A 51 -7.04 -25.19 -0.86
N LYS A 52 -7.33 -24.69 0.34
CA LYS A 52 -8.45 -23.77 0.61
C LYS A 52 -8.03 -22.31 0.72
N THR A 53 -6.74 -22.01 0.77
CA THR A 53 -6.28 -20.62 0.72
C THR A 53 -6.26 -20.16 -0.75
N PRO A 54 -6.77 -18.96 -1.08
CA PRO A 54 -6.74 -18.44 -2.45
C PRO A 54 -5.33 -18.39 -3.06
N PHE A 55 -4.30 -18.42 -2.21
CA PHE A 55 -2.90 -18.41 -2.60
C PHE A 55 -2.44 -19.76 -3.17
N PHE A 56 -2.74 -20.89 -2.52
CA PHE A 56 -2.20 -22.21 -2.89
C PHE A 56 -2.55 -22.66 -4.32
N ASN A 57 -3.84 -22.58 -4.70
CA ASN A 57 -4.32 -23.08 -5.99
C ASN A 57 -3.83 -22.27 -7.21
N ARG A 58 -3.07 -21.18 -7.02
CA ARG A 58 -2.62 -20.29 -8.11
C ARG A 58 -1.19 -20.53 -8.57
N TRP A 59 -0.40 -21.25 -7.79
CA TRP A 59 0.99 -21.61 -8.14
C TRP A 59 1.06 -22.95 -8.87
N ASP A 60 -0.09 -23.52 -9.21
CA ASP A 60 -0.20 -24.74 -10.00
C ASP A 60 -0.68 -24.36 -11.41
N ILE A 61 0.22 -23.76 -12.18
CA ILE A 61 -0.03 -23.41 -13.58
C ILE A 61 0.45 -24.62 -14.38
N ASN A 62 -0.48 -25.53 -14.73
CA ASN A 62 -0.30 -26.70 -15.59
C ASN A 62 0.22 -28.02 -14.93
N ASN A 63 -0.12 -28.35 -13.67
CA ASN A 63 0.48 -29.50 -12.95
C ASN A 63 2.01 -29.36 -12.75
N GLN A 64 2.59 -28.24 -13.15
CA GLN A 64 3.90 -27.78 -12.69
C GLN A 64 3.62 -26.87 -11.52
N THR A 65 3.53 -27.47 -10.34
CA THR A 65 3.54 -26.75 -9.09
C THR A 65 4.81 -25.90 -9.07
N SER A 66 4.68 -24.59 -9.31
CA SER A 66 5.74 -23.62 -9.10
C SER A 66 5.86 -23.44 -7.59
N TYR A 67 6.37 -24.47 -6.93
CA TYR A 67 6.85 -24.37 -5.58
C TYR A 67 7.89 -23.25 -5.56
N LEU A 68 7.82 -22.39 -4.54
CA LEU A 68 8.96 -21.54 -4.21
C LEU A 68 10.15 -22.48 -4.05
N THR A 69 11.20 -22.27 -4.85
CA THR A 69 12.44 -23.01 -4.71
C THR A 69 13.27 -22.37 -3.59
N PRO A 70 14.23 -23.06 -2.97
CA PRO A 70 15.12 -22.46 -1.96
C PRO A 70 15.87 -21.22 -2.44
N GLU A 71 15.96 -20.98 -3.75
CA GLU A 71 16.56 -19.79 -4.35
C GLU A 71 15.60 -18.59 -4.37
N ASP A 72 14.28 -18.82 -4.27
CA ASP A 72 13.32 -17.73 -4.22
C ASP A 72 13.47 -16.95 -2.90
N PRO A 73 13.63 -15.62 -2.92
CA PRO A 73 13.79 -14.82 -1.70
C PRO A 73 12.59 -14.89 -0.74
N ARG A 74 11.43 -15.32 -1.24
CA ARG A 74 10.23 -15.53 -0.42
C ARG A 74 10.19 -16.92 0.21
N TYR A 75 11.02 -17.86 -0.24
CA TYR A 75 10.99 -19.21 0.30
C TYR A 75 11.31 -19.21 1.79
N ALA A 76 10.42 -19.83 2.56
CA ALA A 76 10.64 -20.14 3.95
C ALA A 76 10.01 -21.48 4.32
N THR A 77 10.71 -22.23 5.15
CA THR A 77 10.19 -23.46 5.77
C THR A 77 9.16 -23.10 6.83
N GLU A 78 8.34 -24.06 7.27
CA GLU A 78 7.45 -23.84 8.41
C GLU A 78 8.20 -23.42 9.67
N GLU A 79 9.36 -24.03 9.90
CA GLU A 79 10.24 -23.68 11.01
C GLU A 79 10.73 -22.23 10.89
N GLU A 80 11.11 -21.79 9.69
CA GLU A 80 11.57 -20.42 9.48
C GLU A 80 10.43 -19.40 9.62
N CYS A 81 9.23 -19.68 9.10
CA CYS A 81 8.04 -18.87 9.35
C CYS A 81 7.72 -18.77 10.86
N GLN A 82 7.86 -19.88 11.58
CA GLN A 82 7.69 -19.91 13.03
C GLN A 82 8.73 -19.03 13.73
N ARG A 83 10.01 -19.09 13.32
CA ARG A 83 11.08 -18.22 13.85
C ARG A 83 10.84 -16.75 13.54
N VAL A 84 10.35 -16.40 12.34
CA VAL A 84 9.94 -15.04 11.98
C VAL A 84 8.85 -14.53 12.92
N TYR A 85 7.81 -15.34 13.14
CA TYR A 85 6.72 -15.00 14.06
C TYR A 85 7.23 -14.76 15.49
N GLU A 86 8.03 -15.68 16.02
CA GLU A 86 8.62 -15.57 17.35
C GLU A 86 9.55 -14.36 17.48
N THR A 87 10.32 -14.06 16.44
CA THR A 87 11.23 -12.90 16.40
C THR A 87 10.46 -11.59 16.46
N LEU A 88 9.35 -11.48 15.74
CA LEU A 88 8.50 -10.29 15.79
C LEU A 88 7.86 -10.11 17.18
N LEU A 89 7.45 -11.19 17.85
CA LEU A 89 6.97 -11.15 19.24
C LEU A 89 8.08 -10.75 20.22
N ALA A 90 9.28 -11.30 20.07
CA ALA A 90 10.44 -10.96 20.88
C ALA A 90 10.82 -9.48 20.76
N MET A 91 10.89 -8.96 19.53
CA MET A 91 11.14 -7.54 19.27
C MET A 91 10.05 -6.62 19.86
N LEU A 92 8.80 -7.11 19.92
CA LEU A 92 7.72 -6.38 20.56
C LEU A 92 7.95 -6.25 22.08
N LEU A 93 8.43 -7.31 22.75
CA LEU A 93 8.81 -7.24 24.16
C LEU A 93 9.98 -6.28 24.39
N GLU A 94 11.00 -6.29 23.50
CA GLU A 94 12.11 -5.34 23.55
C GLU A 94 11.62 -3.89 23.46
N ALA A 95 10.71 -3.59 22.53
CA ALA A 95 10.22 -2.23 22.31
C ALA A 95 9.53 -1.63 23.54
N TYR A 96 8.88 -2.46 24.35
CA TYR A 96 8.23 -2.04 25.59
C TYR A 96 9.17 -2.10 26.80
N GLY A 97 10.41 -2.57 26.60
CA GLY A 97 11.40 -2.88 27.63
C GLY A 97 10.82 -3.65 28.79
N ILE A 98 10.00 -4.64 28.46
CA ILE A 98 9.51 -5.60 29.42
C ILE A 98 10.71 -6.48 29.77
N SER A 99 11.20 -6.35 31.00
CA SER A 99 12.18 -7.28 31.54
C SER A 99 11.57 -8.67 31.59
N ILE A 100 12.15 -9.58 30.82
CA ILE A 100 11.77 -10.99 30.85
C ILE A 100 12.36 -11.58 32.15
N PRO A 101 11.55 -12.23 33.02
CA PRO A 101 12.04 -12.76 34.29
C PRO A 101 13.22 -13.72 34.12
N PRO A 102 14.25 -13.71 35.00
CA PRO A 102 15.43 -14.58 34.92
C PRO A 102 15.11 -16.08 34.79
N ASP A 103 14.03 -16.51 35.45
CA ASP A 103 13.57 -17.91 35.48
C ASP A 103 12.50 -18.22 34.42
N SER A 104 12.06 -17.21 33.67
CA SER A 104 11.29 -17.47 32.46
C SER A 104 12.25 -17.85 31.35
N ASP A 105 11.73 -18.40 30.26
CA ASP A 105 12.53 -18.86 29.12
C ASP A 105 13.25 -17.67 28.40
N ILE A 106 14.15 -16.92 29.04
CA ILE A 106 14.98 -15.86 28.43
C ILE A 106 15.82 -16.45 27.31
N LYS A 107 16.35 -17.66 27.53
CA LYS A 107 17.03 -18.44 26.51
C LYS A 107 16.19 -18.54 25.24
N ILE A 108 14.89 -18.77 25.36
CA ILE A 108 13.99 -18.87 24.21
C ILE A 108 13.97 -17.57 23.40
N VAL A 109 13.99 -16.40 24.04
CA VAL A 109 13.98 -15.11 23.34
C VAL A 109 15.34 -14.80 22.73
N GLU A 110 16.43 -14.97 23.46
CA GLU A 110 17.78 -14.73 22.93
C GLU A 110 18.17 -15.73 21.83
N GLU A 111 17.79 -17.01 21.98
CA GLU A 111 17.90 -18.03 20.94
C GLU A 111 17.10 -17.65 19.71
N THR A 112 15.86 -17.14 19.88
CA THR A 112 15.03 -16.68 18.76
C THR A 112 15.64 -15.47 18.05
N LEU A 113 16.15 -14.50 18.81
CA LEU A 113 16.74 -13.30 18.25
C LEU A 113 18.13 -13.54 17.64
N GLY A 114 18.81 -14.63 18.02
CA GLY A 114 20.21 -14.88 17.68
C GLY A 114 21.17 -13.84 18.29
N ARG A 115 20.70 -13.07 19.27
CA ARG A 115 21.46 -12.01 19.96
C ARG A 115 20.90 -11.75 21.35
N SER A 116 21.70 -11.09 22.17
CA SER A 116 21.28 -10.64 23.50
C SER A 116 20.04 -9.74 23.42
N PHE A 117 19.07 -10.02 24.30
CA PHE A 117 17.87 -9.21 24.44
C PHE A 117 18.25 -7.82 24.98
N LYS A 118 17.77 -6.76 24.32
CA LYS A 118 18.07 -5.38 24.72
C LYS A 118 16.76 -4.60 24.94
N PRO A 119 16.32 -4.41 26.18
CA PRO A 119 15.11 -3.64 26.45
C PRO A 119 15.25 -2.21 25.92
N HIS A 120 14.13 -1.66 25.41
CA HIS A 120 14.01 -0.31 24.85
C HIS A 120 14.86 -0.01 23.60
N SER A 121 15.33 -1.02 22.86
CA SER A 121 16.30 -0.82 21.77
C SER A 121 15.75 -1.03 20.35
N LEU A 122 14.44 -1.09 20.16
CA LEU A 122 13.89 -1.40 18.84
C LEU A 122 14.21 -0.30 17.81
N ILE A 123 15.05 -0.62 16.84
CA ILE A 123 15.39 0.27 15.73
C ILE A 123 14.43 0.02 14.56
N CYS A 124 13.81 1.09 14.06
CA CYS A 124 12.98 1.09 12.88
C CYS A 124 13.80 0.68 11.66
N VAL A 125 13.33 -0.37 10.99
CA VAL A 125 13.96 -0.92 9.79
C VAL A 125 14.26 0.14 8.71
N HIS A 126 13.32 1.03 8.43
CA HIS A 126 13.43 2.00 7.33
C HIS A 126 14.08 3.33 7.68
N THR A 127 14.16 3.67 8.97
CA THR A 127 14.61 5.02 9.38
C THR A 127 15.86 4.99 10.25
N GLY A 128 16.26 3.83 10.76
CA GLY A 128 17.32 3.73 11.76
C GLY A 128 16.98 4.39 13.11
N LYS A 129 15.79 4.99 13.26
CA LYS A 129 15.35 5.65 14.48
C LYS A 129 14.74 4.64 15.45
N MET A 130 14.84 4.93 16.74
CA MET A 130 14.14 4.13 17.75
C MET A 130 12.62 4.16 17.56
N ILE A 131 12.00 3.00 17.75
CA ILE A 131 10.55 2.83 17.87
C ILE A 131 10.24 2.77 19.37
N SER A 132 9.43 3.70 19.86
CA SER A 132 8.97 3.62 21.25
C SER A 132 7.89 2.54 21.40
N GLY A 133 7.80 1.91 22.57
CA GLY A 133 6.69 1.03 22.89
C GLY A 133 5.33 1.71 22.69
N ASP A 134 5.24 3.03 22.94
CA ASP A 134 4.02 3.82 22.71
C ASP A 134 3.65 3.96 21.23
N ASP A 135 4.62 4.02 20.32
CA ASP A 135 4.35 3.99 18.87
C ASP A 135 3.68 2.68 18.50
N ILE A 136 4.16 1.56 19.05
CA ILE A 136 3.56 0.26 18.79
C ILE A 136 2.20 0.14 19.49
N LYS A 137 2.04 0.56 20.75
CA LYS A 137 0.73 0.59 21.44
C LYS A 137 -0.30 1.33 20.61
N ARG A 138 0.05 2.52 20.11
CA ARG A 138 -0.81 3.30 19.23
C ARG A 138 -1.14 2.53 17.97
N ALA A 139 -0.17 1.94 17.28
CA ALA A 139 -0.44 1.12 16.11
C ALA A 139 -1.37 -0.06 16.42
N LEU A 140 -1.15 -0.77 17.54
CA LEU A 140 -1.98 -1.89 17.95
C LEU A 140 -3.41 -1.44 18.29
N SER A 141 -3.59 -0.36 19.04
CA SER A 141 -4.94 0.14 19.40
C SER A 141 -5.73 0.64 18.19
N TYR A 142 -5.06 1.25 17.20
CA TYR A 142 -5.72 1.65 15.95
C TYR A 142 -6.02 0.44 15.06
N THR A 143 -5.07 -0.49 14.96
CA THR A 143 -5.23 -1.67 14.12
C THR A 143 -6.31 -2.60 14.68
N THR A 144 -6.55 -2.64 15.99
CA THR A 144 -7.54 -3.53 16.60
C THR A 144 -8.98 -3.06 16.42
N GLN A 145 -9.24 -1.78 16.16
CA GLN A 145 -10.62 -1.26 16.14
C GLN A 145 -11.29 -1.18 14.76
N ARG A 146 -10.59 -0.94 13.63
CA ARG A 146 -11.24 -0.92 12.28
C ARG A 146 -10.28 -0.66 11.10
N LEU A 147 -9.21 -1.46 11.00
CA LEU A 147 -8.17 -1.26 10.00
C LEU A 147 -7.77 -2.58 9.35
N GLY A 148 -7.37 -2.52 8.08
CA GLY A 148 -7.39 -3.64 7.14
C GLY A 148 -6.61 -4.86 7.63
N ASN A 149 -6.86 -6.01 7.01
CA ASN A 149 -6.14 -7.26 7.31
C ASN A 149 -4.61 -7.17 7.10
N TYR A 150 -4.13 -6.03 6.58
CA TYR A 150 -2.78 -5.83 6.06
C TYR A 150 -1.86 -5.02 6.98
N GLU A 151 -2.39 -4.46 8.06
CA GLU A 151 -1.71 -3.42 8.83
C GLU A 151 -1.06 -3.99 10.10
N ILE A 152 0.18 -4.44 9.95
CA ILE A 152 1.10 -4.58 11.06
C ILE A 152 2.39 -3.89 10.66
N PRO A 153 2.96 -2.99 11.48
CA PRO A 153 4.11 -2.20 11.08
C PRO A 153 5.39 -3.05 11.14
N THR A 154 5.49 -4.03 10.25
CA THR A 154 6.64 -4.92 10.08
C THR A 154 7.11 -4.90 8.64
N SER A 155 8.40 -5.06 8.43
CA SER A 155 9.01 -5.04 7.10
C SER A 155 10.31 -5.83 7.09
N TYR A 156 10.94 -5.92 5.93
CA TYR A 156 12.24 -6.55 5.77
C TYR A 156 13.37 -5.54 5.94
N ARG A 157 14.44 -5.93 6.63
CA ARG A 157 15.65 -5.11 6.82
C ARG A 157 16.35 -4.84 5.51
N VAL A 158 16.46 -5.88 4.71
CA VAL A 158 16.85 -5.85 3.30
C VAL A 158 15.63 -6.30 2.51
N GLU A 159 15.14 -5.44 1.62
CA GLU A 159 13.97 -5.76 0.81
C GLU A 159 14.18 -7.01 -0.05
N LEU A 160 13.12 -7.78 -0.29
CA LEU A 160 13.23 -9.05 -1.03
C LEU A 160 13.71 -8.84 -2.48
N ASN A 161 13.40 -7.68 -3.06
CA ASN A 161 13.85 -7.29 -4.40
C ASN A 161 15.29 -6.74 -4.43
N ALA A 162 15.90 -6.55 -3.26
CA ALA A 162 17.26 -6.08 -3.07
C ALA A 162 18.18 -7.21 -2.55
N GLY A 163 17.76 -8.47 -2.72
CA GLY A 163 18.52 -9.65 -2.28
C GLY A 163 18.22 -10.10 -0.85
N GLY A 164 17.29 -9.44 -0.16
CA GLY A 164 16.80 -9.90 1.14
C GLY A 164 16.03 -11.21 1.02
N ARG A 165 15.96 -11.95 2.14
CA ARG A 165 15.23 -13.21 2.23
C ARG A 165 14.17 -13.15 3.33
N HIS A 166 13.15 -14.00 3.26
CA HIS A 166 12.24 -14.15 4.37
C HIS A 166 12.80 -15.09 5.42
N GLU A 167 13.46 -14.47 6.36
CA GLU A 167 14.11 -15.13 7.48
C GLU A 167 14.02 -14.22 8.72
N HIS A 168 14.08 -14.84 9.88
CA HIS A 168 13.95 -14.17 11.17
C HIS A 168 14.99 -13.06 11.37
N THR A 169 16.18 -13.22 10.82
CA THR A 169 17.26 -12.22 10.81
C THR A 169 16.95 -11.00 9.94
N ASN A 170 16.12 -11.14 8.92
CA ASN A 170 15.82 -10.09 7.95
C ASN A 170 14.46 -9.42 8.19
N VAL A 171 13.76 -9.70 9.29
CA VAL A 171 12.50 -9.02 9.63
C VAL A 171 12.70 -7.99 10.73
N GLY A 172 11.79 -7.03 10.80
CA GLY A 172 11.74 -6.09 11.90
C GLY A 172 10.51 -5.22 11.89
N TRP A 173 10.35 -4.45 12.95
CA TRP A 173 9.30 -3.48 13.08
C TRP A 173 9.68 -2.16 12.40
N MET A 174 8.70 -1.50 11.80
CA MET A 174 8.83 -0.15 11.24
C MET A 174 8.07 0.85 12.11
N LYS A 175 8.48 2.12 12.03
CA LYS A 175 7.76 3.19 12.70
C LYS A 175 6.37 3.32 12.05
N PRO A 176 5.27 3.20 12.81
CA PRO A 176 3.95 3.35 12.25
C PRO A 176 3.75 4.76 11.71
N LEU A 177 3.17 4.87 10.51
CA LEU A 177 2.75 6.15 9.96
C LEU A 177 1.43 6.59 10.61
N HIS A 178 1.51 7.07 11.86
CA HIS A 178 0.34 7.46 12.65
C HIS A 178 -0.57 8.47 11.93
N ILE A 179 0.01 9.28 11.05
CA ILE A 179 -0.70 10.24 10.23
C ILE A 179 -1.76 9.61 9.31
N ILE A 180 -1.55 8.37 8.85
CA ILE A 180 -2.55 7.61 8.08
C ILE A 180 -3.82 7.42 8.90
N TYR A 181 -3.69 7.03 10.18
CA TYR A 181 -4.83 6.84 11.07
C TYR A 181 -5.57 8.15 11.32
N THR A 182 -4.82 9.24 11.53
CA THR A 182 -5.38 10.58 11.68
C THR A 182 -6.19 10.98 10.45
N LEU A 183 -5.64 10.81 9.24
CA LEU A 183 -6.32 11.12 7.98
C LEU A 183 -7.60 10.30 7.80
N ARG A 184 -7.55 8.99 8.03
CA ARG A 184 -8.74 8.13 7.97
C ARG A 184 -9.82 8.58 8.94
N ASN A 185 -9.45 8.98 10.16
CA ASN A 185 -10.41 9.44 11.17
C ASN A 185 -11.00 10.80 10.83
N ILE A 186 -10.20 11.74 10.33
CA ILE A 186 -10.70 13.03 9.83
C ILE A 186 -11.69 12.79 8.69
N LEU A 187 -11.33 11.95 7.71
CA LEU A 187 -12.19 11.63 6.57
C LEU A 187 -13.51 10.99 7.05
N ARG A 188 -13.45 9.96 7.91
CA ARG A 188 -14.66 9.33 8.49
C ARG A 188 -15.55 10.32 9.20
N SER A 189 -14.98 11.16 10.06
CA SER A 189 -15.74 12.15 10.83
C SER A 189 -16.37 13.21 9.92
N HIS A 190 -15.67 13.63 8.87
CA HIS A 190 -16.21 14.56 7.89
C HIS A 190 -17.38 13.94 7.11
N LEU A 191 -17.20 12.73 6.57
CA LEU A 191 -18.23 12.02 5.81
C LEU A 191 -19.46 11.69 6.66
N ARG A 192 -19.28 11.27 7.92
CA ARG A 192 -20.40 11.03 8.84
C ARG A 192 -21.23 12.29 9.09
N ARG A 193 -20.56 13.44 9.31
CA ARG A 193 -21.25 14.73 9.50
C ARG A 193 -22.00 15.17 8.23
N ALA A 194 -21.49 14.80 7.06
CA ALA A 194 -22.16 15.03 5.78
C ALA A 194 -23.30 14.02 5.49
N GLY A 195 -23.66 13.15 6.44
CA GLY A 195 -24.75 12.19 6.28
C GLY A 195 -24.40 10.97 5.41
N VAL A 196 -23.12 10.75 5.11
CA VAL A 196 -22.69 9.61 4.28
C VAL A 196 -22.88 8.29 5.06
N PRO A 197 -23.57 7.28 4.49
CA PRO A 197 -23.76 5.99 5.12
C PRO A 197 -22.44 5.28 5.50
N SER A 198 -22.44 4.58 6.65
CA SER A 198 -21.21 3.94 7.17
C SER A 198 -20.60 2.89 6.23
N ASN A 199 -21.41 2.20 5.43
CA ASN A 199 -20.95 1.27 4.39
C ASN A 199 -20.27 2.01 3.23
N ALA A 200 -20.78 3.15 2.78
CA ALA A 200 -20.15 3.97 1.75
C ALA A 200 -18.80 4.53 2.22
N ILE A 201 -18.73 5.00 3.48
CA ILE A 201 -17.46 5.42 4.11
C ILE A 201 -16.44 4.27 4.12
N LYS A 202 -16.90 3.05 4.47
CA LYS A 202 -16.06 1.86 4.44
C LYS A 202 -15.57 1.58 3.01
N ASN A 203 -16.46 1.57 2.02
CA ASN A 203 -16.10 1.31 0.62
C ASN A 203 -15.07 2.30 0.08
N ALA A 204 -15.21 3.59 0.41
CA ALA A 204 -14.26 4.65 0.04
C ALA A 204 -12.85 4.34 0.57
N LEU A 205 -12.74 3.99 1.85
CA LEU A 205 -11.47 3.66 2.49
C LEU A 205 -10.89 2.32 2.03
N ASP A 206 -11.74 1.31 1.87
CA ASP A 206 -11.33 -0.02 1.41
C ASP A 206 -10.71 0.06 0.02
N LYS A 207 -11.20 0.96 -0.85
CA LYS A 207 -10.61 1.17 -2.18
C LYS A 207 -9.14 1.62 -2.10
N ILE A 208 -8.84 2.54 -1.18
CA ILE A 208 -7.47 3.02 -0.93
C ILE A 208 -6.60 1.88 -0.40
N GLN A 209 -7.09 1.17 0.62
CA GLN A 209 -6.36 0.05 1.22
C GLN A 209 -6.10 -1.09 0.22
N VAL A 210 -7.12 -1.49 -0.54
CA VAL A 210 -6.97 -2.53 -1.56
C VAL A 210 -5.95 -2.11 -2.60
N LYS A 211 -5.94 -0.84 -3.03
CA LYS A 211 -4.96 -0.38 -4.01
C LYS A 211 -3.55 -0.32 -3.44
N ALA A 212 -3.41 0.11 -2.19
CA ALA A 212 -2.13 0.21 -1.49
C ALA A 212 -1.51 -1.17 -1.18
N TYR A 213 -2.28 -2.11 -0.64
CA TYR A 213 -1.73 -3.35 -0.08
C TYR A 213 -1.97 -4.61 -0.93
N CYS A 214 -2.91 -4.57 -1.88
CA CYS A 214 -3.25 -5.73 -2.70
C CYS A 214 -2.87 -5.52 -4.15
N THR A 215 -2.34 -6.56 -4.78
CA THR A 215 -2.10 -6.62 -6.22
C THR A 215 -3.41 -6.47 -7.00
N ASP A 216 -3.31 -5.91 -8.20
CA ASP A 216 -4.37 -6.00 -9.18
C ASP A 216 -4.42 -7.39 -9.80
N LYS A 217 -5.54 -7.70 -10.45
CA LYS A 217 -5.70 -8.98 -11.16
C LYS A 217 -4.84 -8.96 -12.42
N VAL A 218 -3.82 -9.82 -12.45
CA VAL A 218 -2.96 -10.08 -13.61
C VAL A 218 -3.11 -11.56 -13.97
N THR A 219 -3.53 -11.79 -15.21
CA THR A 219 -3.76 -13.12 -15.79
C THR A 219 -2.73 -13.49 -16.84
N MET A 220 -1.63 -12.73 -16.93
CA MET A 220 -0.58 -12.95 -17.91
C MET A 220 0.74 -13.32 -17.20
N PRO A 221 1.55 -14.21 -17.78
CA PRO A 221 2.89 -14.50 -17.29
C PRO A 221 3.79 -13.25 -17.24
N PRO A 222 4.92 -13.29 -16.48
CA PRO A 222 5.35 -14.40 -15.64
C PRO A 222 4.76 -14.37 -14.22
N TYR A 223 4.11 -13.27 -13.81
CA TYR A 223 3.66 -13.06 -12.43
C TYR A 223 2.15 -12.87 -12.37
N PHE A 224 1.45 -14.00 -12.26
CA PHE A 224 0.01 -14.02 -12.03
C PHE A 224 -0.30 -13.51 -10.64
N SER A 225 -1.33 -12.69 -10.51
CA SER A 225 -1.78 -12.21 -9.21
C SER A 225 -3.26 -11.88 -9.21
N ASN A 226 -3.91 -11.97 -8.05
CA ASN A 226 -5.29 -11.49 -7.91
C ASN A 226 -5.59 -11.13 -6.46
N ARG A 227 -5.47 -9.83 -6.13
CA ARG A 227 -5.65 -9.31 -4.77
C ARG A 227 -4.73 -10.00 -3.76
N ASP A 228 -3.55 -10.38 -4.22
CA ASP A 228 -2.49 -10.90 -3.36
C ASP A 228 -1.88 -9.77 -2.58
N VAL A 229 -1.33 -10.08 -1.41
CA VAL A 229 -0.64 -9.10 -0.59
C VAL A 229 0.66 -8.68 -1.28
N ARG A 230 0.88 -7.38 -1.48
CA ARG A 230 1.99 -6.87 -2.33
C ARG A 230 3.38 -7.23 -1.82
N TRP A 231 3.60 -7.23 -0.51
CA TRP A 231 4.92 -7.61 0.05
C TRP A 231 5.18 -9.12 0.03
N ALA A 232 4.16 -9.92 -0.30
CA ALA A 232 4.24 -11.38 -0.44
C ALA A 232 4.21 -11.83 -1.91
N THR A 233 3.96 -10.93 -2.87
CA THR A 233 4.03 -11.24 -4.30
C THR A 233 5.48 -11.36 -4.78
N TRP A 234 5.69 -11.74 -6.04
CA TRP A 234 7.01 -11.92 -6.65
C TRP A 234 7.83 -10.63 -6.56
N PRO A 235 9.03 -10.62 -5.93
CA PRO A 235 9.77 -9.37 -5.73
C PRO A 235 10.20 -8.66 -7.03
N SER A 236 10.35 -9.44 -8.10
CA SER A 236 10.58 -8.98 -9.46
C SER A 236 9.32 -8.53 -10.21
N SER A 237 8.13 -8.75 -9.65
CA SER A 237 6.88 -8.23 -10.22
C SER A 237 6.82 -6.72 -10.06
N ASN A 238 6.34 -6.04 -11.11
CA ASN A 238 5.99 -4.63 -11.08
C ASN A 238 4.90 -4.31 -10.03
N GLN A 239 4.15 -5.32 -9.58
CA GLN A 239 3.13 -5.22 -8.54
C GLN A 239 3.69 -5.30 -7.12
N TYR A 240 4.94 -5.73 -6.96
CA TYR A 240 5.58 -5.82 -5.65
C TYR A 240 5.76 -4.43 -5.05
N ALA A 241 5.43 -4.33 -3.77
CA ALA A 241 5.70 -3.17 -2.94
C ALA A 241 5.98 -3.69 -1.53
N SER A 242 6.99 -3.14 -0.87
CA SER A 242 7.26 -3.48 0.52
C SER A 242 6.15 -2.97 1.44
N HIS A 243 6.15 -3.42 2.69
CA HIS A 243 5.12 -2.97 3.64
C HIS A 243 5.17 -1.46 3.88
N TYR A 244 6.38 -0.89 3.96
CA TYR A 244 6.59 0.56 4.05
C TYR A 244 6.08 1.26 2.80
N GLU A 245 6.41 0.73 1.62
CA GLU A 245 5.95 1.30 0.36
C GLU A 245 4.42 1.30 0.27
N CYS A 246 3.76 0.21 0.68
CA CYS A 246 2.30 0.14 0.74
C CYS A 246 1.71 1.20 1.70
N ALA A 247 2.33 1.39 2.87
CA ALA A 247 1.88 2.41 3.82
C ALA A 247 2.08 3.83 3.27
N MET A 248 3.18 4.10 2.57
CA MET A 248 3.43 5.37 1.90
C MET A 248 2.44 5.63 0.75
N ILE A 249 2.08 4.61 -0.03
CA ILE A 249 1.05 4.69 -1.07
C ILE A 249 -0.30 5.07 -0.47
N GLU A 250 -0.67 4.43 0.64
CA GLU A 250 -1.90 4.78 1.33
C GLU A 250 -1.88 6.22 1.86
N LEU A 251 -0.77 6.65 2.47
CA LEU A 251 -0.58 8.03 2.91
C LEU A 251 -0.75 8.99 1.74
N GLU A 252 -0.12 8.70 0.60
CA GLU A 252 -0.20 9.54 -0.60
C GLU A 252 -1.64 9.63 -1.09
N LEU A 253 -2.33 8.50 -1.28
CA LEU A 253 -3.71 8.48 -1.75
C LEU A 253 -4.67 9.20 -0.80
N LEU A 254 -4.49 9.05 0.51
CA LEU A 254 -5.29 9.78 1.50
C LEU A 254 -5.01 11.27 1.44
N ALA A 255 -3.74 11.68 1.37
CA ALA A 255 -3.35 13.09 1.32
C ALA A 255 -3.83 13.77 0.03
N GLU A 256 -3.75 13.09 -1.11
CA GLU A 256 -4.26 13.59 -2.39
C GLU A 256 -5.77 13.84 -2.37
N LEU A 257 -6.57 13.07 -1.61
CA LEU A 257 -8.00 13.37 -1.46
C LEU A 257 -8.26 14.74 -0.82
N TYR A 258 -7.35 15.22 0.03
CA TYR A 258 -7.42 16.57 0.60
C TYR A 258 -6.90 17.66 -0.35
N GLU A 259 -6.32 17.27 -1.50
CA GLU A 259 -5.97 18.17 -2.61
C GLU A 259 -7.13 18.28 -3.62
N PHE A 260 -8.21 17.50 -3.50
CA PHE A 260 -9.36 17.57 -4.43
C PHE A 260 -10.14 18.88 -4.25
N ALA A 261 -10.81 19.32 -5.31
CA ALA A 261 -11.73 20.44 -5.24
C ALA A 261 -12.90 20.11 -4.28
N GLY A 262 -13.19 21.02 -3.36
CA GLY A 262 -14.25 20.83 -2.35
C GLY A 262 -13.89 19.87 -1.22
N ALA A 263 -12.63 19.46 -1.09
CA ALA A 263 -12.18 18.65 0.03
C ALA A 263 -12.19 19.46 1.35
N PRO A 264 -12.39 18.81 2.50
CA PRO A 264 -12.30 19.47 3.80
C PRO A 264 -10.88 20.01 4.06
N LEU A 265 -10.80 21.15 4.75
CA LEU A 265 -9.52 21.70 5.18
C LEU A 265 -8.88 20.83 6.27
N LEU A 266 -7.58 20.56 6.12
CA LEU A 266 -6.77 19.95 7.16
C LEU A 266 -6.21 21.02 8.13
N PRO A 267 -6.12 20.73 9.44
CA PRO A 267 -5.38 21.58 10.37
C PRO A 267 -3.90 21.69 9.97
N ASP A 268 -3.28 22.85 10.17
CA ASP A 268 -1.90 23.09 9.71
C ASP A 268 -0.88 22.14 10.35
N LYS A 269 -1.05 21.81 11.64
CA LYS A 269 -0.22 20.79 12.31
C LYS A 269 -0.24 19.45 11.56
N ILE A 270 -1.42 19.05 11.07
CA ILE A 270 -1.60 17.80 10.31
C ILE A 270 -0.97 17.93 8.92
N LYS A 271 -1.15 19.07 8.25
CA LYS A 271 -0.49 19.34 6.97
C LYS A 271 1.03 19.26 7.09
N SER A 272 1.64 19.89 8.10
CA SER A 272 3.09 19.85 8.30
C SER A 272 3.62 18.43 8.50
N GLN A 273 2.92 17.59 9.27
CA GLN A 273 3.29 16.18 9.45
C GLN A 273 3.20 15.38 8.13
N ILE A 274 2.21 15.69 7.29
CA ILE A 274 2.05 15.04 5.98
C ILE A 274 3.15 15.49 5.01
N ILE A 275 3.48 16.79 5.00
CA ILE A 275 4.56 17.35 4.18
C ILE A 275 5.89 16.73 4.57
N GLU A 276 6.19 16.63 5.87
CA GLU A 276 7.40 15.97 6.37
C GLU A 276 7.48 14.50 5.91
N ALA A 277 6.36 13.76 6.02
CA ALA A 277 6.33 12.34 5.66
C ALA A 277 6.45 12.10 4.15
N ARG A 278 5.74 12.89 3.32
CA ARG A 278 5.73 12.75 1.85
C ARG A 278 6.90 13.45 1.17
N ARG A 279 7.60 14.33 1.88
CA ARG A 279 8.67 15.20 1.34
C ARG A 279 8.19 16.06 0.18
N ARG A 280 6.92 16.48 0.19
CA ARG A 280 6.34 17.44 -0.77
C ARG A 280 5.25 18.27 -0.14
N THR A 281 5.12 19.50 -0.61
CA THR A 281 4.04 20.40 -0.22
C THR A 281 2.68 19.95 -0.79
N PHE A 282 1.60 20.46 -0.20
CA PHE A 282 0.27 20.36 -0.81
C PHE A 282 0.20 21.30 -2.01
N LEU A 283 -0.58 20.92 -3.02
CA LEU A 283 -0.81 21.76 -4.18
C LEU A 283 -1.50 23.07 -3.79
N SER A 284 -1.09 24.18 -4.40
CA SER A 284 -1.74 25.50 -4.25
C SER A 284 -3.08 25.59 -5.00
N HIS A 285 -3.33 24.66 -5.93
CA HIS A 285 -4.55 24.53 -6.72
C HIS A 285 -5.13 23.12 -6.57
N PRO A 286 -6.42 22.92 -6.90
CA PRO A 286 -7.03 21.60 -6.87
C PRO A 286 -6.24 20.57 -7.70
N ARG A 287 -6.22 19.34 -7.19
CA ARG A 287 -5.62 18.18 -7.85
C ARG A 287 -6.31 17.94 -9.20
N ARG A 288 -5.51 17.67 -10.21
CA ARG A 288 -5.97 17.30 -11.55
C ARG A 288 -5.62 15.86 -11.86
N CYS A 289 -6.44 15.23 -12.70
CA CYS A 289 -6.11 13.95 -13.31
C CYS A 289 -4.85 14.15 -14.17
N PHE A 290 -3.82 13.36 -13.92
CA PHE A 290 -2.53 13.47 -14.62
C PHE A 290 -2.60 13.08 -16.11
N VAL A 291 -3.74 12.54 -16.56
CA VAL A 291 -3.98 12.17 -17.97
C VAL A 291 -4.88 13.17 -18.68
N THR A 292 -6.00 13.57 -18.04
CA THR A 292 -7.00 14.44 -18.70
C THR A 292 -6.89 15.91 -18.33
N GLY A 293 -6.07 16.27 -17.34
CA GLY A 293 -6.03 17.63 -16.78
C GLY A 293 -7.29 18.04 -16.01
N ARG A 294 -8.33 17.20 -15.97
CA ARG A 294 -9.61 17.50 -15.29
C ARG A 294 -9.40 17.62 -13.79
N VAL A 295 -9.98 18.66 -13.18
CA VAL A 295 -10.02 18.82 -11.72
C VAL A 295 -10.76 17.65 -11.08
N LEU A 296 -10.14 17.01 -10.10
CA LEU A 296 -10.74 15.94 -9.32
C LEU A 296 -11.56 16.56 -8.19
N ASN A 297 -12.81 16.12 -8.03
CA ASN A 297 -13.76 16.70 -7.10
C ASN A 297 -14.06 15.74 -5.94
N PHE A 298 -13.97 16.25 -4.71
CA PHE A 298 -14.17 15.46 -3.51
C PHE A 298 -15.62 14.95 -3.35
N ILE A 299 -16.61 15.76 -3.73
CA ILE A 299 -18.02 15.39 -3.67
C ILE A 299 -18.31 14.26 -4.65
N ASP A 300 -17.79 14.34 -5.87
CA ASP A 300 -17.93 13.26 -6.87
C ASP A 300 -17.29 11.95 -6.38
N TYR A 301 -16.15 12.03 -5.68
CA TYR A 301 -15.51 10.87 -5.05
C TYR A 301 -16.43 10.22 -4.00
N VAL A 302 -17.05 11.05 -3.15
CA VAL A 302 -18.02 10.58 -2.14
C VAL A 302 -19.25 9.96 -2.78
N GLN A 303 -19.81 10.60 -3.82
CA GLN A 303 -20.97 10.08 -4.55
C GLN A 303 -20.66 8.74 -5.22
N ALA A 304 -19.44 8.58 -5.77
CA ALA A 304 -19.01 7.30 -6.34
C ALA A 304 -18.88 6.18 -5.29
N ALA A 305 -18.64 6.52 -4.02
CA ALA A 305 -18.62 5.55 -2.92
C ALA A 305 -20.02 5.19 -2.40
N ILE A 306 -20.99 6.11 -2.52
CA ILE A 306 -22.40 5.89 -2.18
C ILE A 306 -23.08 5.05 -3.27
N ASN A 307 -22.90 5.45 -4.53
CA ASN A 307 -23.58 4.89 -5.70
C ASN A 307 -22.69 3.86 -6.40
N THR A 308 -22.45 2.72 -5.77
CA THR A 308 -21.68 1.63 -6.38
C THR A 308 -22.53 0.89 -7.42
N GLN A 309 -22.73 1.46 -8.60
CA GLN A 309 -23.40 0.76 -9.71
C GLN A 309 -22.41 -0.05 -10.54
N GLY A 310 -22.58 -1.38 -10.55
CA GLY A 310 -21.97 -2.27 -11.55
C GLY A 310 -20.43 -2.31 -11.58
N GLY A 311 -19.75 -1.99 -10.48
CA GLY A 311 -18.29 -2.02 -10.40
C GLY A 311 -17.56 -0.90 -11.15
N ARG A 312 -18.30 0.09 -11.70
CA ARG A 312 -17.71 1.31 -12.27
C ARG A 312 -17.56 2.36 -11.18
N SER A 313 -16.46 3.09 -11.22
CA SER A 313 -16.19 4.18 -10.29
C SER A 313 -15.66 5.36 -11.07
N ALA A 314 -16.18 6.56 -10.82
CA ALA A 314 -15.74 7.79 -11.48
C ALA A 314 -14.27 8.14 -11.19
N TYR A 315 -13.69 7.51 -10.17
CA TYR A 315 -12.31 7.70 -9.73
C TYR A 315 -11.57 6.38 -9.77
N HIS A 316 -10.35 6.39 -10.27
CA HIS A 316 -9.43 5.26 -10.23
C HIS A 316 -8.14 5.68 -9.57
N VAL A 317 -7.38 4.67 -9.15
CA VAL A 317 -6.00 4.85 -8.76
C VAL A 317 -5.18 4.27 -9.90
N GLY A 318 -4.50 5.17 -10.61
CA GLY A 318 -3.67 4.84 -11.77
C GLY A 318 -2.19 4.93 -11.44
N HIS A 319 -1.37 4.49 -12.40
CA HIS A 319 0.09 4.62 -12.34
C HIS A 319 0.53 5.66 -13.37
N ILE A 320 1.38 6.62 -12.99
CA ILE A 320 1.89 7.64 -13.92
C ILE A 320 2.63 6.94 -15.07
N THR A 321 3.56 6.06 -14.72
CA THR A 321 4.17 5.08 -15.62
C THR A 321 3.43 3.75 -15.43
N PRO A 322 2.73 3.23 -16.45
CA PRO A 322 2.03 1.95 -16.34
C PRO A 322 2.95 0.83 -15.88
N LEU A 323 2.44 -0.08 -15.03
CA LEU A 323 3.22 -1.20 -14.52
C LEU A 323 3.79 -2.08 -15.65
N THR A 324 3.00 -2.27 -16.70
CA THR A 324 3.34 -3.01 -17.92
C THR A 324 4.34 -2.30 -18.84
N ARG A 325 4.72 -1.05 -18.51
CA ARG A 325 5.74 -0.25 -19.20
C ARG A 325 6.97 0.02 -18.33
N GLY A 326 7.25 -0.86 -17.36
CA GLY A 326 8.39 -0.71 -16.44
C GLY A 326 8.12 0.19 -15.24
N GLY A 327 6.89 0.72 -15.10
CA GLY A 327 6.46 1.37 -13.88
C GLY A 327 6.45 0.40 -12.70
N ARG A 328 6.67 0.93 -11.49
CA ARG A 328 6.60 0.16 -10.24
C ARG A 328 5.43 0.61 -9.38
N HIS A 329 4.96 -0.28 -8.51
CA HIS A 329 3.93 0.07 -7.54
C HIS A 329 4.53 0.86 -6.36
N THR A 330 4.86 2.13 -6.61
CA THR A 330 5.44 3.04 -5.62
C THR A 330 4.54 4.24 -5.34
N TRP A 331 4.72 4.91 -4.20
CA TRP A 331 3.96 6.11 -3.84
C TRP A 331 4.26 7.29 -4.77
N GLU A 332 5.43 7.32 -5.39
CA GLU A 332 5.80 8.30 -6.41
C GLU A 332 5.11 8.06 -7.75
N ASN A 333 4.82 6.80 -8.08
CA ASN A 333 4.23 6.41 -9.36
C ASN A 333 2.71 6.28 -9.29
N ILE A 334 2.09 6.41 -8.13
CA ILE A 334 0.64 6.29 -7.95
C ILE A 334 -0.03 7.66 -7.88
N ALA A 335 -1.25 7.74 -8.38
CA ALA A 335 -2.07 8.96 -8.34
C ALA A 335 -3.55 8.64 -8.51
N TRP A 336 -4.41 9.50 -7.98
CA TRP A 336 -5.80 9.52 -8.41
C TRP A 336 -5.96 9.92 -9.88
N GLN A 337 -6.93 9.29 -10.53
CA GLN A 337 -7.22 9.41 -11.95
C GLN A 337 -8.74 9.44 -12.16
N SER A 338 -9.19 10.20 -13.16
CA SER A 338 -10.60 10.16 -13.59
C SER A 338 -10.90 8.87 -14.36
N ASP A 339 -12.18 8.49 -14.46
CA ASP A 339 -12.62 7.35 -15.29
C ASP A 339 -12.17 7.45 -16.74
N ASP A 340 -12.36 8.62 -17.36
CA ASP A 340 -11.85 8.90 -18.70
C ASP A 340 -10.33 8.81 -18.76
N GLY A 341 -9.63 9.34 -17.77
CA GLY A 341 -8.17 9.25 -17.70
C GLY A 341 -7.69 7.80 -17.67
N ASN A 342 -8.32 6.95 -16.87
CA ASN A 342 -7.96 5.53 -16.78
C ASN A 342 -8.23 4.80 -18.10
N ARG A 343 -9.34 5.10 -18.77
CA ARG A 343 -9.68 4.55 -20.09
C ARG A 343 -8.73 5.03 -21.19
N ILE A 344 -8.40 6.31 -21.21
CA ILE A 344 -7.48 6.92 -22.19
C ILE A 344 -6.07 6.38 -21.99
N GLN A 345 -5.62 6.25 -20.73
CA GLN A 345 -4.27 5.79 -20.45
C GLN A 345 -4.04 4.37 -20.93
N GLY A 346 -4.93 3.44 -20.59
CA GLY A 346 -4.72 2.02 -20.92
C GLY A 346 -3.33 1.55 -20.49
N ASN A 347 -2.46 1.26 -21.46
CA ASN A 347 -1.07 0.82 -21.26
C ASN A 347 -0.02 1.86 -21.72
N ASP A 348 -0.44 3.09 -21.99
CA ASP A 348 0.45 4.16 -22.43
C ASP A 348 0.96 4.97 -21.24
N THR A 349 2.22 5.36 -21.32
CA THR A 349 2.78 6.41 -20.48
C THR A 349 2.10 7.75 -20.80
N VAL A 350 2.17 8.70 -19.87
CA VAL A 350 1.58 10.02 -20.09
C VAL A 350 2.21 10.71 -21.31
N GLN A 351 3.52 10.54 -21.50
CA GLN A 351 4.24 11.07 -22.66
C GLN A 351 3.74 10.45 -23.98
N GLU A 352 3.48 9.15 -24.02
CA GLU A 352 2.89 8.50 -25.22
C GLU A 352 1.48 9.01 -25.50
N ILE A 353 0.68 9.27 -24.47
CA ILE A 353 -0.67 9.86 -24.63
C ILE A 353 -0.56 11.27 -25.22
N GLU A 354 0.38 12.09 -24.73
CA GLU A 354 0.60 13.44 -25.27
C GLU A 354 0.95 13.40 -26.76
N VAL A 355 1.88 12.53 -27.16
CA VAL A 355 2.27 12.38 -28.56
C VAL A 355 1.07 11.95 -29.41
N LYS A 356 0.30 10.95 -28.96
CA LYS A 356 -0.91 10.51 -29.66
C LYS A 356 -1.96 11.62 -29.78
N LEU A 357 -2.11 12.45 -28.74
CA LEU A 357 -3.04 13.58 -28.76
C LEU A 357 -2.59 14.64 -29.78
N VAL A 358 -1.30 15.00 -29.79
CA VAL A 358 -0.73 15.92 -30.78
C VAL A 358 -0.93 15.38 -32.20
N ASP A 359 -0.62 14.11 -32.43
CA ASP A 359 -0.76 13.49 -33.75
C ASP A 359 -2.22 13.46 -34.22
N ALA A 360 -3.16 13.13 -33.33
CA ALA A 360 -4.59 13.14 -33.63
C ALA A 360 -5.06 14.55 -33.99
N VAL A 361 -4.66 15.56 -33.23
CA VAL A 361 -4.96 16.97 -33.54
C VAL A 361 -4.38 17.34 -34.90
N MET A 362 -3.09 17.13 -35.12
CA MET A 362 -2.42 17.48 -36.39
C MET A 362 -3.03 16.76 -37.60
N TYR A 363 -3.47 15.51 -37.44
CA TYR A 363 -4.20 14.78 -38.47
C TYR A 363 -5.52 15.46 -38.83
N HIS A 364 -6.34 15.82 -37.82
CA HIS A 364 -7.59 16.53 -38.06
C HIS A 364 -7.35 17.92 -38.67
N LEU A 365 -6.32 18.64 -38.21
CA LEU A 365 -5.94 19.92 -38.78
C LEU A 365 -5.61 19.81 -40.27
N ARG A 366 -4.75 18.85 -40.66
CA ARG A 366 -4.40 18.61 -42.07
C ARG A 366 -5.62 18.26 -42.91
N ARG A 367 -6.45 17.32 -42.43
CA ARG A 367 -7.65 16.87 -43.14
C ARG A 367 -8.65 18.01 -43.37
N ASP A 368 -8.81 18.89 -42.40
CA ASP A 368 -9.76 20.00 -42.51
C ASP A 368 -9.20 21.12 -43.42
N MET A 369 -7.88 21.38 -43.38
CA MET A 369 -7.20 22.26 -44.35
C MET A 369 -7.29 21.76 -45.80
N GLU A 370 -7.32 20.44 -46.02
CA GLU A 370 -7.50 19.84 -47.34
C GLU A 370 -8.94 19.97 -47.87
N LYS A 371 -9.92 20.17 -46.99
CA LYS A 371 -11.35 20.21 -47.35
C LYS A 371 -11.90 21.62 -47.51
N GLU A 372 -11.42 22.61 -46.74
CA GLU A 372 -11.86 24.01 -46.82
C GLU A 372 -10.72 24.98 -46.46
N LYS A 373 -10.82 26.24 -46.90
CA LYS A 373 -9.96 27.32 -46.34
C LYS A 373 -10.24 27.39 -44.83
N PRO A 374 -9.24 27.25 -43.95
CA PRO A 374 -9.48 27.15 -42.51
C PRO A 374 -10.22 28.40 -41.99
N SER A 375 -11.35 28.17 -41.34
CA SER A 375 -12.17 29.22 -40.73
C SER A 375 -11.50 29.78 -39.48
N ARG A 376 -11.94 30.94 -39.00
CA ARG A 376 -11.47 31.50 -37.72
C ARG A 376 -11.70 30.55 -36.54
N GLU A 377 -12.84 29.86 -36.53
CA GLU A 377 -13.19 28.87 -35.49
C GLU A 377 -12.19 27.70 -35.42
N PHE A 378 -11.59 27.34 -36.55
CA PHE A 378 -10.54 26.32 -36.60
C PHE A 378 -9.28 26.75 -35.84
N TYR A 379 -8.78 27.96 -36.08
CA TYR A 379 -7.61 28.49 -35.37
C TYR A 379 -7.85 28.64 -33.86
N GLU A 380 -9.05 29.05 -33.46
CA GLU A 380 -9.44 29.13 -32.05
C GLU A 380 -9.42 27.75 -31.37
N LYS A 381 -9.85 26.68 -32.07
CA LYS A 381 -9.75 25.29 -31.57
C LYS A 381 -8.31 24.82 -31.45
N VAL A 382 -7.43 25.19 -32.40
CA VAL A 382 -6.00 24.85 -32.35
C VAL A 382 -5.32 25.49 -31.15
N GLU A 383 -5.56 26.79 -30.92
CA GLU A 383 -4.98 27.49 -29.77
C GLU A 383 -5.48 26.92 -28.44
N MET A 384 -6.78 26.59 -28.34
CA MET A 384 -7.32 25.94 -27.14
C MET A 384 -6.63 24.60 -26.86
N LEU A 385 -6.40 23.78 -27.89
CA LEU A 385 -5.70 22.49 -27.77
C LEU A 385 -4.21 22.67 -27.42
N TRP A 386 -3.56 23.68 -27.99
CA TRP A 386 -2.16 24.01 -27.68
C TRP A 386 -2.01 24.50 -26.23
N SER A 387 -2.94 25.34 -25.75
CA SER A 387 -3.00 25.75 -24.35
C SER A 387 -3.18 24.55 -23.42
N LEU A 388 -4.09 23.63 -23.75
CA LEU A 388 -4.30 22.40 -22.97
C LEU A 388 -3.03 21.54 -22.90
N LEU A 389 -2.30 21.40 -24.02
CA LEU A 389 -1.03 20.67 -24.04
C LEU A 389 0.04 21.35 -23.18
N ASN A 390 0.11 22.67 -23.18
CA ASN A 390 1.04 23.41 -22.33
C ASN A 390 0.69 23.25 -20.84
N ASP A 391 -0.60 23.27 -20.48
CA ASP A 391 -1.05 23.03 -19.11
C ASP A 391 -0.67 21.62 -18.63
N ILE A 392 -0.84 20.61 -19.50
CA ILE A 392 -0.46 19.23 -19.22
C ILE A 392 1.06 19.12 -19.02
N ARG A 393 1.86 19.78 -19.89
CA ARG A 393 3.32 19.80 -19.81
C ARG A 393 3.84 20.53 -18.58
N GLU A 394 3.27 21.67 -18.21
CA GLU A 394 3.66 22.42 -17.01
C GLU A 394 3.40 21.60 -15.74
N TYR A 395 2.29 20.85 -15.72
CA TYR A 395 1.96 19.95 -14.63
C TYR A 395 2.95 18.77 -14.50
N GLN A 396 3.56 18.34 -15.61
CA GLN A 396 4.49 17.21 -15.65
C GLN A 396 5.98 17.60 -15.53
N GLY A 397 6.35 18.79 -16.00
CA GLY A 397 7.73 19.24 -16.12
C GLY A 397 8.41 19.58 -14.79
N LYS A 398 7.67 19.55 -13.68
CA LYS A 398 8.25 19.70 -12.35
C LYS A 398 8.34 18.33 -11.69
N PRO A 399 9.55 17.82 -11.39
CA PRO A 399 9.72 16.65 -10.56
C PRO A 399 8.84 16.85 -9.31
N ARG A 400 8.11 15.80 -8.87
CA ARG A 400 7.31 15.82 -7.62
C ARG A 400 8.11 16.31 -6.39
N PHE A 401 9.44 16.45 -6.52
CA PHE A 401 10.41 16.85 -5.52
C PHE A 401 10.99 18.26 -5.65
N GLN A 402 10.52 19.11 -6.57
CA GLN A 402 10.97 20.51 -6.69
C GLN A 402 9.83 21.53 -6.54
N TRP A 403 9.12 21.44 -5.42
CA TRP A 403 8.14 22.47 -4.98
C TRP A 403 8.27 22.77 -3.49
#